data_AF-A0A9E8MV84-F1
#
_entry.id   AF-A0A9E8MV84-F1
#
_cell.length_a   1.000
_cell.length_b   1.000
_cell.length_c   1.000
_cell.angle_alpha   90.00
_cell.angle_beta   90.00
_cell.angle_gamma   90.00
#
_symmetry.space_group_name_H-M   'P 1'
#
loop_
_entity.id
_entity.type
_entity.pdbx_description
1 polymer ?
#
loop_
_entity_poly.entity_id
_entity_poly.type
_entity_poly.pdbx_seq_one_letter_code
_entity_poly.pdbx_strand_id
1 'polypeptide(L)'
;MTNANGNSLAYSIDGGTTFSNSPVFTGLTAGNYDVVVEYTLGSSAACTTVPQTITIAGASPITGTATLTTPYTCTTNGTITVTGVSRRIIAL
;
A
#
# COMPACT_ATOMS: atom_id res chain seq x y z
N MET A 1 -14.36 -2.40 -19.61
CA MET A 1 -15.53 -1.49 -19.65
C MET A 1 -15.42 -0.63 -20.90
N THR A 2 -16.51 -0.41 -21.65
CA THR A 2 -16.47 0.49 -22.81
C THR A 2 -16.74 1.93 -22.36
N ASN A 3 -15.82 2.85 -22.64
CA ASN A 3 -16.04 4.26 -22.35
C ASN A 3 -17.06 4.88 -23.34
N ALA A 4 -17.48 6.12 -23.09
CA ALA A 4 -18.44 6.84 -23.93
C ALA A 4 -18.02 7.01 -25.41
N ASN A 5 -16.76 6.74 -25.74
CA ASN A 5 -16.21 6.81 -27.10
C ASN A 5 -16.11 5.43 -27.79
N GLY A 6 -16.63 4.36 -27.17
CA GLY A 6 -16.57 3.00 -27.72
C GLY A 6 -15.25 2.26 -27.48
N ASN A 7 -14.38 2.80 -26.63
CA ASN A 7 -13.08 2.20 -26.36
C ASN A 7 -13.16 1.24 -25.17
N SER A 8 -12.55 0.06 -25.28
CA SER A 8 -12.38 -0.82 -24.12
C SER A 8 -11.20 -0.35 -23.29
N LEU A 9 -11.38 -0.23 -21.98
CA LEU A 9 -10.33 0.06 -21.02
C LEU A 9 -10.08 -1.15 -20.12
N ALA A 10 -8.80 -1.45 -19.92
CA ALA A 10 -8.32 -2.39 -18.92
C ALA A 10 -7.16 -1.78 -18.13
N TYR A 11 -7.01 -2.22 -16.88
CA TYR A 11 -6.11 -1.66 -15.89
C TYR A 11 -5.20 -2.77 -15.34
N SER A 12 -3.92 -2.47 -15.21
CA SER A 12 -2.91 -3.34 -14.61
C SER A 12 -2.24 -2.60 -13.45
N ILE A 13 -1.88 -3.35 -12.41
CA ILE A 13 -1.07 -2.88 -11.28
C ILE A 13 0.28 -3.62 -11.17
N ASP A 14 0.59 -4.46 -12.16
CA ASP A 14 1.74 -5.36 -12.21
C ASP A 14 2.59 -5.13 -13.47
N GLY A 15 2.64 -3.88 -13.96
CA GLY A 15 3.49 -3.50 -15.09
C GLY A 15 2.99 -3.98 -16.45
N GLY A 16 1.70 -4.34 -16.57
CA GLY A 16 1.10 -4.84 -17.80
C GLY A 16 1.17 -6.36 -17.95
N THR A 17 1.42 -7.10 -16.86
CA THR A 17 1.46 -8.56 -16.89
C THR A 17 0.05 -9.16 -16.89
N THR A 18 -0.85 -8.58 -16.08
CA THR A 18 -2.26 -8.92 -16.03
C THR A 18 -3.13 -7.67 -16.10
N PHE A 19 -4.30 -7.80 -16.74
CA PHE A 19 -5.24 -6.70 -16.94
C PHE A 19 -6.62 -7.04 -16.39
N SER A 20 -7.23 -6.06 -15.71
CA SER A 20 -8.58 -6.11 -15.16
C SER A 20 -9.46 -5.06 -15.84
N ASN A 21 -10.72 -5.39 -16.07
CA ASN A 21 -11.70 -4.43 -16.59
C ASN A 21 -12.20 -3.44 -15.51
N SER A 22 -11.80 -3.62 -14.24
CA SER A 22 -12.15 -2.74 -13.13
C SER A 22 -10.96 -1.84 -12.76
N PRO A 23 -11.18 -0.53 -12.55
CA PRO A 23 -10.14 0.36 -12.03
C PRO A 23 -9.94 0.22 -10.52
N VAL A 24 -10.79 -0.56 -9.83
CA VAL A 24 -10.76 -0.69 -8.37
C VAL A 24 -10.02 -1.96 -7.97
N PHE A 25 -8.90 -1.78 -7.27
CA PHE A 25 -8.08 -2.83 -6.67
C PHE A 25 -8.15 -2.71 -5.15
N THR A 26 -8.61 -3.76 -4.46
CA THR A 26 -8.80 -3.78 -3.01
C THR A 26 -7.93 -4.85 -2.35
N GLY A 27 -7.60 -4.67 -1.06
CA GLY A 27 -6.82 -5.67 -0.31
C GLY A 27 -5.33 -5.70 -0.67
N LEU A 28 -4.80 -4.61 -1.23
CA LEU A 28 -3.39 -4.48 -1.56
C LEU A 28 -2.56 -4.32 -0.29
N THR A 29 -1.44 -5.04 -0.23
CA THR A 29 -0.45 -4.90 0.84
C THR A 29 0.46 -3.69 0.57
N ALA A 30 1.26 -3.33 1.56
CA ALA A 30 2.34 -2.37 1.34
C ALA A 30 3.30 -2.88 0.25
N GLY A 31 3.69 -2.01 -0.67
CA GLY A 31 4.50 -2.38 -1.81
C GLY A 31 4.46 -1.35 -2.93
N ASN A 32 5.23 -1.61 -3.99
CA ASN A 32 5.21 -0.84 -5.21
C ASN A 32 4.34 -1.55 -6.25
N TYR A 33 3.50 -0.77 -6.93
CA TYR A 33 2.61 -1.23 -7.99
C TYR A 33 2.86 -0.40 -9.23
N ASP A 34 3.18 -1.07 -10.33
CA ASP A 34 3.39 -0.41 -11.62
C ASP A 34 2.07 -0.38 -12.38
N VAL A 35 1.45 0.80 -12.40
CA VAL A 35 0.13 1.00 -12.99
C VAL A 35 0.26 1.21 -14.49
N VAL A 36 -0.48 0.42 -15.26
CA VAL A 36 -0.59 0.53 -16.72
C VAL A 36 -2.06 0.54 -17.12
N VAL A 37 -2.44 1.43 -18.03
CA VAL A 37 -3.76 1.44 -18.65
C VAL A 37 -3.63 0.94 -20.08
N GLU A 38 -4.40 -0.09 -20.41
CA GLU A 38 -4.61 -0.55 -21.78
C GLU A 38 -5.91 0.05 -22.31
N TYR A 39 -5.87 0.58 -23.52
CA TYR A 39 -7.05 1.05 -24.24
C TYR A 39 -7.09 0.52 -25.67
N THR A 40 -8.30 0.14 -26.11
CA THR A 40 -8.56 -0.34 -27.47
C THR A 40 -9.61 0.55 -28.12
N LEU A 41 -9.29 1.18 -29.26
CA LEU A 41 -10.26 1.92 -30.07
C LEU A 41 -10.93 0.97 -31.07
N GLY A 42 -12.17 0.54 -30.81
CA GLY A 42 -12.90 -0.35 -31.71
C GLY A 42 -12.16 -1.67 -31.99
N SER A 43 -11.86 -1.96 -33.26
CA SER A 43 -11.10 -3.15 -33.71
C SER A 43 -9.61 -2.90 -33.92
N SER A 44 -9.10 -1.74 -33.52
CA SER A 44 -7.67 -1.42 -33.61
C SER A 44 -6.85 -2.19 -32.56
N ALA A 45 -5.53 -2.22 -32.74
CA ALA A 45 -4.62 -2.82 -31.76
C ALA A 45 -4.74 -2.12 -30.39
N ALA A 46 -4.54 -2.89 -29.32
CA ALA A 46 -4.50 -2.35 -27.97
C ALA A 46 -3.23 -1.50 -27.78
N CYS A 47 -3.38 -0.36 -27.13
CA CYS A 47 -2.29 0.53 -26.75
C CYS A 47 -2.17 0.58 -25.23
N THR A 48 -0.94 0.64 -24.72
CA THR A 48 -0.66 0.72 -23.29
C THR A 48 0.02 2.04 -22.94
N THR A 49 -0.24 2.55 -21.75
CA THR A 49 0.52 3.67 -21.19
C THR A 49 1.92 3.22 -20.74
N VAL A 50 2.82 4.19 -20.51
CA VAL A 50 4.07 3.92 -19.78
C VAL A 50 3.71 3.53 -18.34
N PRO A 51 4.40 2.55 -17.73
CA PRO A 51 4.19 2.20 -16.33
C PRO A 51 4.42 3.39 -15.40
N GLN A 52 3.47 3.63 -14.50
CA GLN A 52 3.60 4.59 -13.42
C GLN A 52 3.67 3.85 -12.08
N THR A 53 4.80 3.96 -11.40
CA THR A 53 4.96 3.33 -10.08
C THR A 53 4.20 4.11 -9.01
N ILE A 54 3.33 3.42 -8.29
CA ILE A 54 2.64 3.91 -7.10
C ILE A 54 3.11 3.10 -5.90
N THR A 55 3.55 3.78 -4.84
CA THR A 55 3.98 3.14 -3.60
C THR A 55 2.87 3.22 -2.55
N ILE A 56 2.40 2.06 -2.12
CA ILE A 56 1.54 1.93 -0.95
C ILE A 56 2.46 1.76 0.27
N ALA A 57 2.55 2.80 1.09
CA ALA A 57 3.32 2.76 2.32
C ALA A 57 2.65 1.81 3.33
N GLY A 58 3.47 0.98 3.98
CA GLY A 58 3.00 0.15 5.10
C GLY A 58 2.68 0.98 6.33
N ALA A 59 1.87 0.40 7.22
CA ALA A 59 1.65 0.98 8.54
C ALA A 59 2.99 1.09 9.27
N SER A 60 3.28 2.28 9.82
CA SER A 60 4.47 2.44 10.64
C SER A 60 4.31 1.62 11.93
N PRO A 61 5.38 0.92 12.37
CA PRO A 61 5.35 0.20 13.63
C PRO A 61 5.16 1.17 14.79
N ILE A 62 4.48 0.70 15.84
CA ILE A 62 4.41 1.42 17.12
C ILE A 62 5.76 1.25 17.79
N THR A 63 6.38 2.36 18.18
CA THR A 63 7.60 2.34 18.98
C THR A 63 7.32 2.88 20.37
N GLY A 64 8.05 2.36 21.35
CA GLY A 64 8.02 2.81 22.74
C GLY A 64 9.27 2.31 23.45
N THR A 65 9.70 3.04 24.46
CA THR A 65 10.90 2.70 25.25
C THR A 65 10.45 2.12 26.57
N ALA A 66 10.83 0.87 26.84
CA ALA A 66 10.60 0.24 28.13
C ALA A 66 11.77 0.58 29.07
N THR A 67 11.46 1.15 30.23
CA THR A 67 12.45 1.46 31.26
C THR A 67 12.04 0.84 32.59
N LEU A 68 12.99 0.21 33.27
CA LEU A 68 12.80 -0.26 34.64
C LEU A 68 12.79 0.96 35.56
N THR A 69 11.61 1.30 36.07
CA THR A 69 11.42 2.45 36.97
C THR A 69 11.52 2.04 38.43
N THR A 70 11.36 0.76 38.75
CA THR A 70 11.58 0.23 40.10
C THR A 70 12.33 -1.11 40.01
N PRO A 71 13.51 -1.25 40.63
CA PRO A 71 14.22 -2.54 40.66
C PRO A 71 13.41 -3.60 41.41
N TYR A 72 13.45 -4.84 40.92
CA TYR A 72 12.94 -5.96 41.70
C TYR A 72 13.98 -6.38 42.74
N THR A 73 13.51 -6.96 43.83
CA THR A 73 14.35 -7.56 44.87
C THR A 73 13.88 -8.99 45.13
N CYS A 74 14.53 -9.72 46.03
CA CYS A 74 14.07 -11.06 46.45
C CYS A 74 12.70 -11.04 47.15
N THR A 75 12.18 -9.87 47.53
CA THR A 75 10.93 -9.72 48.29
C THR A 75 9.94 -8.73 47.67
N THR A 76 10.33 -7.98 46.63
CA THR A 76 9.46 -7.00 45.95
C THR A 76 9.56 -7.09 44.44
N ASN A 77 8.42 -6.89 43.78
CA ASN A 77 8.33 -6.82 42.33
C ASN A 77 8.94 -5.51 41.82
N GLY A 78 9.55 -5.57 40.64
CA GLY A 78 9.99 -4.39 39.90
C GLY A 78 8.89 -3.83 39.01
N THR A 79 9.03 -2.57 38.62
CA THR A 79 8.09 -1.89 37.73
C THR A 79 8.81 -1.51 36.44
N ILE A 80 8.22 -1.89 35.31
CA ILE A 80 8.66 -1.42 33.98
C ILE A 80 7.62 -0.43 33.48
N THR A 81 8.06 0.77 33.14
CA THR A 81 7.22 1.79 32.51
C THR A 81 7.58 1.89 31.03
N VAL A 82 6.57 1.85 30.16
CA VAL A 82 6.74 2.11 28.74
C VAL A 82 6.43 3.59 28.48
N THR A 83 7.39 4.32 27.92
CA THR A 83 7.28 5.75 27.62
C THR A 83 7.51 6.03 26.14
N GLY A 84 7.14 7.24 25.69
CA GLY A 84 7.39 7.68 24.30
C GLY A 84 6.61 6.90 23.24
N VAL A 85 5.45 6.34 23.61
CA VAL A 85 4.63 5.55 22.69
C VAL A 85 4.15 6.44 21.56
N SER A 86 4.64 6.21 20.34
CA SER A 86 4.29 7.04 19.19
C SER A 86 3.96 6.20 17.97
N ARG A 87 3.10 6.76 17.11
CA ARG A 87 2.84 6.26 15.77
C ARG A 87 3.26 7.35 14.79
N ARG A 88 4.10 7.02 13.81
CA ARG A 88 4.32 7.91 12.67
C ARG A 88 3.18 7.69 11.67
N ILE A 89 2.28 8.66 11.54
CA ILE A 89 1.38 8.72 10.38
C ILE A 89 2.21 9.33 9.25
N ILE A 90 2.54 8.54 8.23
CA ILE A 90 2.98 9.08 6.94
C ILE A 90 1.69 9.53 6.25
N ALA A 91 1.43 10.83 6.30
CA ALA A 91 0.43 11.46 5.44
C ALA A 91 1.08 11.71 4.08
N LEU A 92 0.47 11.16 3.03
CA LEU A 92 0.79 11.46 1.62
C LEU A 92 0.32 12.87 1.27
#